data_AF-A0A4Z1I6P1-F1
#
_entry.id   AF-A0A4Z1I6P1-F1
#
_cell.length_a   1.000
_cell.length_b   1.000
_cell.length_c   1.000
_cell.angle_alpha   90.00
_cell.angle_beta   90.00
_cell.angle_gamma   90.00
#
_symmetry.space_group_name_H-M   'P 1'
#
loop_
_entity.id
_entity.type
_entity.pdbx_description
1 polymer ?
#
loop_
_entity_poly.entity_id
_entity_poly.type
_entity_poly.pdbx_seq_one_letter_code
_entity_poly.pdbx_strand_id
1 'polypeptide(L)'
;MVQIKQHILSALAPIAALFSPSPNPIQSAPFTLSIISDNRYINGSYIHGCHTGAARTALCAFPKCHARHGETSPTTFHFNVSVPRVANDLSGSLVYNLPYNTDKFLSQSASMEFNRFSHDFAHPLFAHPEDTEGIFAFHHDRLHLKDHREQRWYICGGYSPFSINSYPILVWYHGVGNPQAECVKVEIKRTFA
;
A
#
# COMPACT_ATOMS: atom_id res chain seq x y z
N MET A 1 -2.04 59.77 -53.60
CA MET A 1 -3.17 59.01 -53.04
C MET A 1 -3.25 57.67 -53.75
N VAL A 2 -2.52 56.66 -53.27
CA VAL A 2 -2.71 55.24 -53.63
C VAL A 2 -2.28 54.42 -52.40
N GLN A 3 -3.22 53.64 -51.90
CA GLN A 3 -3.13 52.79 -50.71
C GLN A 3 -3.06 51.35 -51.21
N ILE A 4 -2.01 50.59 -50.90
CA ILE A 4 -2.02 49.13 -51.07
C ILE A 4 -1.41 48.49 -49.82
N LYS A 5 -2.28 47.72 -49.15
CA LYS A 5 -2.11 47.07 -47.85
C LYS A 5 -1.03 45.98 -47.91
N GLN A 6 -0.12 45.98 -46.94
CA GLN A 6 0.71 44.82 -46.62
C GLN A 6 -0.15 43.76 -45.92
N HIS A 7 -0.29 42.59 -46.53
CA HIS A 7 -0.85 41.41 -45.88
C HIS A 7 0.27 40.65 -45.18
N ILE A 8 0.36 40.79 -43.85
CA ILE A 8 1.16 39.92 -42.99
C ILE A 8 0.34 38.65 -42.76
N LEU A 9 0.69 37.57 -43.44
CA LEU A 9 0.21 36.23 -43.12
C LEU A 9 1.08 35.67 -41.98
N SER A 10 0.65 35.90 -40.74
CA SER A 10 1.20 35.21 -39.57
C SER A 10 0.76 33.74 -39.61
N ALA A 11 1.68 32.84 -39.98
CA ALA A 11 1.49 31.41 -39.82
C ALA A 11 1.58 31.04 -38.34
N LEU A 12 0.43 30.95 -37.66
CA LEU A 12 0.30 30.31 -36.35
C LEU A 12 0.39 28.80 -36.55
N ALA A 13 1.59 28.23 -36.38
CA ALA A 13 1.74 26.78 -36.22
C ALA A 13 1.16 26.38 -34.85
N PRO A 14 0.20 25.45 -34.78
CA PRO A 14 -0.23 24.90 -33.50
C PRO A 14 0.90 24.03 -32.97
N ILE A 15 1.56 24.50 -31.91
CA ILE A 15 2.40 23.63 -31.08
C ILE A 15 1.43 22.67 -30.40
N ALA A 16 1.15 21.53 -31.03
CA ALA A 16 0.52 20.41 -30.35
C ALA A 16 1.51 19.98 -29.27
N ALA A 17 1.22 20.39 -28.03
CA ALA A 17 1.90 19.84 -26.87
C ALA A 17 1.78 18.32 -26.94
N LEU A 18 2.91 17.65 -27.12
CA LEU A 18 3.04 16.22 -26.90
C LEU A 18 2.76 16.00 -25.41
N PHE A 19 1.50 15.82 -25.05
CA PHE A 19 1.15 15.18 -23.79
C PHE A 19 1.62 13.74 -23.95
N SER A 20 2.83 13.44 -23.46
CA SER A 20 3.17 12.06 -23.12
C SER A 20 2.07 11.58 -22.18
N PRO A 21 1.28 10.54 -22.52
CA PRO A 21 0.42 9.94 -21.51
C PRO A 21 1.34 9.53 -20.37
N SER A 22 1.10 10.07 -19.17
CA SER A 22 1.70 9.52 -17.96
C SER A 22 1.48 8.01 -18.03
N PRO A 23 2.54 7.17 -17.92
CA PRO A 23 2.37 5.74 -18.00
C PRO A 23 1.39 5.33 -16.89
N ASN A 24 0.18 4.95 -17.27
CA ASN A 24 -0.78 4.38 -16.34
C ASN A 24 -0.05 3.24 -15.59
N PRO A 25 -0.08 3.22 -14.25
CA PRO A 25 0.59 2.15 -13.52
C PRO A 25 0.06 0.80 -14.00
N ILE A 26 0.96 -0.16 -14.23
CA ILE A 26 0.56 -1.53 -14.49
C ILE A 26 0.12 -2.12 -13.16
N GLN A 27 -1.19 -2.31 -13.01
CA GLN A 27 -1.78 -2.94 -11.86
C GLN A 27 -1.72 -4.46 -12.00
N SER A 28 -1.34 -5.14 -10.93
CA SER A 28 -1.32 -6.60 -10.87
C SER A 28 -2.74 -7.21 -10.89
N ALA A 29 -2.81 -8.51 -11.14
CA ALA A 29 -3.97 -9.30 -10.73
C ALA A 29 -4.21 -9.18 -9.20
N PRO A 30 -5.45 -9.37 -8.72
CA PRO A 30 -5.76 -9.38 -7.30
C PRO A 30 -5.00 -10.48 -6.55
N PHE A 31 -4.58 -10.19 -5.32
CA PHE A 31 -3.95 -11.15 -4.42
C PHE A 31 -4.37 -10.94 -2.98
N THR A 32 -4.13 -11.97 -2.16
CA THR A 32 -4.32 -11.94 -0.71
C THR A 32 -2.97 -11.86 -0.02
N LEU A 33 -2.94 -11.35 1.22
CA LEU A 33 -1.73 -11.28 2.04
C LEU A 33 -1.87 -12.21 3.26
N SER A 34 -0.85 -13.03 3.51
CA SER A 34 -0.81 -13.99 4.61
C SER A 34 0.44 -13.82 5.46
N ILE A 35 0.35 -14.23 6.72
CA ILE A 35 1.40 -14.11 7.72
C ILE A 35 2.23 -15.39 7.75
N ILE A 36 3.56 -15.24 7.72
CA ILE A 36 4.50 -16.29 8.06
C ILE A 36 5.23 -15.89 9.35
N SER A 37 5.20 -16.75 10.36
CA SER A 37 5.78 -16.46 11.67
C SER A 37 6.11 -17.76 12.42
N ASP A 38 7.11 -17.72 13.28
CA ASP A 38 7.36 -18.79 14.27
C ASP A 38 6.23 -18.87 15.31
N ASN A 39 5.44 -17.81 15.45
CA ASN A 39 4.28 -17.80 16.32
C ASN A 39 3.10 -18.54 15.67
N ARG A 40 2.87 -19.78 16.10
CA ARG A 40 1.79 -20.68 15.64
C ARG A 40 0.37 -20.11 15.71
N TYR A 41 0.12 -19.08 16.53
CA TYR A 41 -1.21 -18.50 16.68
C TYR A 41 -1.59 -17.57 15.52
N ILE A 42 -0.60 -16.91 14.91
CA ILE A 42 -0.80 -15.99 13.78
C ILE A 42 -0.27 -16.53 12.45
N ASN A 43 0.60 -17.56 12.49
CA ASN A 43 1.14 -18.16 11.29
C ASN A 43 0.03 -18.74 10.40
N GLY A 44 0.03 -18.37 9.12
CA GLY A 44 -0.99 -18.73 8.14
C GLY A 44 -2.26 -17.88 8.19
N SER A 45 -2.40 -16.96 9.15
CA SER A 45 -3.53 -16.03 9.16
C SER A 45 -3.42 -15.01 8.03
N TYR A 46 -4.57 -14.48 7.59
CA TYR A 46 -4.62 -13.43 6.58
C TYR A 46 -4.44 -12.04 7.19
N ILE A 47 -3.88 -11.15 6.38
CA ILE A 47 -3.90 -9.71 6.60
C ILE A 47 -5.18 -9.15 6.01
N HIS A 48 -5.81 -8.25 6.75
CA HIS A 48 -7.06 -7.61 6.38
C HIS A 48 -6.94 -6.09 6.44
N GLY A 49 -7.77 -5.39 5.66
CA GLY A 49 -7.95 -3.95 5.79
C GLY A 49 -8.85 -3.62 6.98
N CYS A 50 -8.32 -2.96 8.02
CA CYS A 50 -9.11 -2.40 9.11
C CYS A 50 -9.33 -0.91 8.90
N HIS A 51 -10.59 -0.46 8.96
CA HIS A 51 -10.90 0.95 8.99
C HIS A 51 -10.39 1.60 10.29
N THR A 52 -9.58 2.64 10.15
CA THR A 52 -8.94 3.36 11.26
C THR A 52 -9.48 4.77 11.48
N GLY A 53 -10.56 5.14 10.77
CA GLY A 53 -11.18 6.47 10.82
C GLY A 53 -10.82 7.32 9.60
N ALA A 54 -11.63 8.34 9.31
CA ALA A 54 -11.44 9.27 8.19
C ALA A 54 -11.20 8.58 6.81
N ALA A 55 -11.86 7.44 6.57
CA ALA A 55 -11.65 6.60 5.39
C ALA A 55 -10.19 6.12 5.22
N ARG A 56 -9.41 6.04 6.30
CA ARG A 56 -8.08 5.44 6.31
C ARG A 56 -8.19 3.96 6.67
N THR A 57 -7.31 3.16 6.09
CA THR A 57 -7.28 1.71 6.33
C THR A 57 -5.87 1.30 6.74
N ALA A 58 -5.73 0.57 7.84
CA ALA A 58 -4.47 -0.08 8.22
C ALA A 58 -4.51 -1.57 7.90
N LEU A 59 -3.33 -2.21 7.85
CA LEU A 59 -3.22 -3.65 7.72
C LEU A 59 -3.27 -4.32 9.09
N CYS A 60 -4.27 -5.17 9.31
CA CYS A 60 -4.47 -5.91 10.54
C CYS A 60 -4.25 -7.40 10.37
N ALA A 61 -3.77 -8.03 11.44
CA ALA A 61 -3.75 -9.46 11.60
C ALA A 61 -4.89 -9.90 12.51
N PHE A 62 -5.76 -10.78 12.01
CA PHE A 62 -6.75 -11.45 12.85
C PHE A 62 -6.21 -12.85 13.20
N PRO A 63 -5.91 -13.14 14.48
CA PRO A 63 -5.27 -14.41 14.91
C PRO A 63 -6.20 -15.65 14.81
N LYS A 64 -7.11 -15.71 13.82
CA LYS A 64 -8.30 -16.56 13.74
C LYS A 64 -9.41 -16.07 14.67
N CYS A 65 -10.28 -15.21 14.15
CA CYS A 65 -11.59 -15.04 14.77
C CYS A 65 -12.40 -16.33 14.55
N HIS A 66 -12.93 -16.91 15.62
CA HIS A 66 -14.24 -17.54 15.56
C HIS A 66 -15.23 -16.51 15.00
N ALA A 67 -15.35 -16.44 13.69
CA ALA A 67 -16.22 -15.50 13.02
C ALA A 67 -17.68 -15.86 13.32
N ARG A 68 -18.26 -15.22 14.34
CA ARG A 68 -19.68 -14.87 14.33
C ARG A 68 -19.87 -13.50 13.70
N HIS A 69 -19.35 -13.31 12.50
CA HIS A 69 -19.79 -12.31 11.54
C HIS A 69 -19.49 -12.90 10.17
N GLY A 70 -20.54 -13.27 9.44
CA GLY A 70 -20.44 -13.92 8.15
C GLY A 70 -19.78 -13.01 7.13
N GLU A 71 -18.50 -13.25 6.86
CA GLU A 71 -17.84 -13.29 5.55
C GLU A 71 -16.33 -13.36 5.80
N THR A 72 -15.82 -14.58 5.96
CA THR A 72 -14.42 -14.91 6.27
C THR A 72 -13.55 -14.94 5.01
N SER A 73 -13.76 -14.02 4.07
CA SER A 73 -12.96 -13.95 2.85
C SER A 73 -11.72 -13.08 3.10
N PRO A 74 -10.52 -13.51 2.68
CA PRO A 74 -9.32 -12.68 2.76
C PRO A 74 -9.52 -11.33 2.06
N THR A 75 -8.94 -10.27 2.59
CA THR A 75 -8.92 -8.99 1.88
C THR A 75 -8.06 -9.11 0.62
N THR A 76 -8.60 -8.59 -0.48
CA THR A 76 -7.91 -8.54 -1.77
C THR A 76 -7.17 -7.21 -1.94
N PHE A 77 -5.92 -7.31 -2.39
CA PHE A 77 -5.02 -6.20 -2.68
C PHE A 77 -4.57 -6.25 -4.14
N HIS A 78 -4.08 -5.12 -4.61
CA HIS A 78 -3.43 -4.99 -5.91
C HIS A 78 -2.05 -4.34 -5.72
N PHE A 79 -1.20 -4.44 -6.74
CA PHE A 79 0.11 -3.83 -6.74
C PHE A 79 0.31 -3.07 -8.04
N ASN A 80 0.55 -1.77 -7.91
CA ASN A 80 0.76 -0.86 -9.03
C ASN A 80 2.26 -0.63 -9.22
N VAL A 81 2.78 -0.92 -10.41
CA VAL A 81 4.17 -0.63 -10.79
C VAL A 81 4.22 0.38 -11.93
N SER A 82 5.19 1.28 -11.88
CA SER A 82 5.54 2.14 -13.01
C SER A 82 6.44 1.36 -13.99
N VAL A 83 6.16 1.38 -15.29
CA VAL A 83 6.84 0.58 -16.35
C VAL A 83 8.23 1.15 -16.76
N PRO A 84 9.17 0.37 -17.36
CA PRO A 84 10.16 -0.41 -16.62
C PRO A 84 11.63 -0.06 -17.00
N ARG A 85 12.61 -0.50 -16.18
CA ARG A 85 13.92 -1.13 -16.54
C ARG A 85 15.07 -0.71 -15.60
N VAL A 86 15.26 -1.44 -14.50
CA VAL A 86 16.45 -2.28 -14.27
C VAL A 86 16.00 -3.48 -13.43
N ALA A 87 16.41 -4.68 -13.85
CA ALA A 87 16.08 -5.93 -13.21
C ALA A 87 16.70 -6.03 -11.81
N ASN A 88 15.84 -6.06 -10.79
CA ASN A 88 15.74 -7.18 -9.84
C ASN A 88 14.68 -6.90 -8.76
N ASP A 89 14.34 -5.63 -8.52
CA ASP A 89 13.47 -5.25 -7.41
C ASP A 89 12.43 -4.21 -7.87
N LEU A 90 11.34 -4.66 -8.53
CA LEU A 90 10.25 -3.76 -8.93
C LEU A 90 9.51 -3.28 -7.68
N SER A 91 9.80 -2.04 -7.29
CA SER A 91 9.05 -1.35 -6.25
C SER A 91 7.80 -0.68 -6.86
N GLY A 92 6.81 -0.45 -6.02
CA GLY A 92 5.48 -0.03 -6.44
C GLY A 92 4.58 0.24 -5.25
N SER A 93 3.32 0.47 -5.55
CA SER A 93 2.32 0.89 -4.56
C SER A 93 1.41 -0.28 -4.24
N LEU A 94 1.29 -0.57 -2.94
CA LEU A 94 0.27 -1.50 -2.46
C LEU A 94 -1.08 -0.78 -2.49
N VAL A 95 -2.06 -1.39 -3.14
CA VAL A 95 -3.37 -0.79 -3.38
C VAL A 95 -4.47 -1.63 -2.72
N TYR A 96 -5.37 -0.94 -2.05
CA TYR A 96 -6.59 -1.51 -1.48
C TYR A 96 -7.81 -0.77 -2.03
N ASN A 97 -8.78 -1.54 -2.49
CA ASN A 97 -10.04 -1.01 -3.00
C ASN A 97 -11.09 -1.12 -1.90
N LEU A 98 -11.28 -0.05 -1.14
CA LEU A 98 -12.22 0.00 -0.02
C LEU A 98 -13.67 -0.01 -0.57
N PRO A 99 -14.47 -1.07 -0.34
CA PRO A 99 -15.86 -1.09 -0.78
C PRO A 99 -16.68 -0.08 0.04
N TYR A 100 -17.49 0.73 -0.64
CA TYR A 100 -18.48 1.59 0.01
C TYR A 100 -19.90 1.39 -0.54
N ASN A 101 -20.04 0.57 -1.58
CA ASN A 101 -21.30 0.06 -2.12
C ASN A 101 -21.00 -1.27 -2.85
N THR A 102 -22.03 -2.05 -3.21
CA THR A 102 -21.90 -3.38 -3.83
C THR A 102 -20.92 -3.41 -5.00
N ASP A 103 -20.98 -2.41 -5.88
CA ASP A 103 -20.16 -2.33 -7.10
C ASP A 103 -19.22 -1.12 -7.11
N LYS A 104 -19.06 -0.44 -5.97
CA LYS A 104 -18.25 0.77 -5.89
C LYS A 104 -17.17 0.67 -4.84
N PHE A 105 -15.97 1.01 -5.28
CA PHE A 105 -14.78 0.98 -4.47
C PHE A 105 -14.09 2.34 -4.50
N LEU A 106 -13.52 2.71 -3.36
CA LEU A 106 -12.58 3.81 -3.27
C LEU A 106 -11.17 3.20 -3.36
N SER A 107 -10.45 3.47 -4.44
CA SER A 107 -9.08 2.99 -4.56
C SER A 107 -8.16 3.82 -3.68
N GLN A 108 -7.36 3.13 -2.88
CA GLN A 108 -6.44 3.72 -1.91
C GLN A 108 -5.06 3.11 -2.10
N SER A 109 -4.02 3.92 -1.98
CA SER A 109 -2.64 3.45 -1.99
C SER A 109 -2.04 3.59 -0.60
N ALA A 110 -1.19 2.63 -0.22
CA ALA A 110 -0.52 2.68 1.07
C ALA A 110 0.68 3.62 1.05
N SER A 111 0.81 4.47 2.07
CA SER A 111 2.05 5.13 2.46
C SER A 111 2.51 4.57 3.82
N MET A 112 3.79 4.76 4.16
CA MET A 112 4.29 4.42 5.49
C MET A 112 4.09 5.61 6.42
N GLU A 113 3.33 5.43 7.50
CA GLU A 113 3.11 6.46 8.52
C GLU A 113 3.80 6.09 9.84
N PHE A 114 4.62 7.00 10.35
CA PHE A 114 5.26 6.83 11.66
C PHE A 114 4.22 6.92 12.78
N ASN A 115 4.33 6.01 13.74
CA ASN A 115 3.48 6.05 14.92
C ASN A 115 3.87 7.25 15.80
N ARG A 116 2.92 8.16 16.03
CA ARG A 116 3.11 9.36 16.88
C ARG A 116 3.51 9.05 18.33
N PHE A 117 3.23 7.84 18.82
CA PHE A 117 3.53 7.41 20.19
C PHE A 117 4.86 6.66 20.31
N SER A 118 5.37 6.13 19.20
CA SER A 118 6.62 5.37 19.17
C SER A 118 7.34 5.66 17.86
N HIS A 119 8.39 6.46 17.95
CA HIS A 119 9.24 6.86 16.82
C HIS A 119 10.06 5.72 16.22
N ASP A 120 9.88 4.47 16.66
CA ASP A 120 10.60 3.31 16.13
C ASP A 120 9.74 2.43 15.19
N PHE A 121 8.44 2.74 15.06
CA PHE A 121 7.53 1.99 14.20
C PHE A 121 6.89 2.89 13.15
N ALA A 122 6.81 2.37 11.93
CA ALA A 122 5.95 2.89 10.89
C ALA A 122 4.95 1.80 10.45
N HIS A 123 3.79 2.18 9.94
CA HIS A 123 2.79 1.21 9.48
C HIS A 123 2.27 1.58 8.09
N PRO A 124 1.92 0.60 7.25
CA PRO A 124 1.23 0.87 6.00
C PRO A 124 -0.17 1.40 6.30
N LEU A 125 -0.46 2.58 5.77
CA LEU A 125 -1.76 3.19 5.87
C LEU A 125 -2.28 3.62 4.49
N PHE A 126 -3.47 3.17 4.17
CA PHE A 126 -4.14 3.44 2.91
C PHE A 126 -5.04 4.66 3.05
N ALA A 127 -4.87 5.62 2.13
CA ALA A 127 -5.69 6.81 2.02
C ALA A 127 -5.95 7.16 0.54
N HIS A 128 -6.93 8.02 0.29
CA HIS A 128 -7.32 8.45 -1.07
C HIS A 128 -7.11 9.96 -1.27
N PRO A 129 -6.68 10.38 -2.47
CA PRO A 129 -5.60 9.83 -3.27
C PRO A 129 -4.28 10.48 -2.82
N GLU A 130 -3.32 9.70 -2.34
CA GLU A 130 -1.97 10.20 -2.13
C GLU A 130 -1.02 9.57 -3.15
N ASP A 131 -0.18 10.40 -3.76
CA ASP A 131 0.95 9.91 -4.56
C ASP A 131 1.83 9.08 -3.65
N THR A 132 1.99 7.81 -4.01
CA THR A 132 2.86 6.90 -3.27
C THR A 132 4.13 6.73 -4.07
N GLU A 133 5.29 6.92 -3.43
CA GLU A 133 6.61 6.88 -4.07
C GLU A 133 7.03 5.47 -4.56
N GLY A 134 6.11 4.51 -4.59
CA GLY A 134 6.39 3.13 -4.97
C GLY A 134 7.40 2.47 -4.05
N ILE A 135 7.18 2.52 -2.73
CA ILE A 135 8.13 2.07 -1.70
C ILE A 135 7.95 0.61 -1.27
N PHE A 136 6.91 -0.07 -1.73
CA PHE A 136 6.70 -1.49 -1.45
C PHE A 136 7.31 -2.32 -2.58
N ALA A 137 7.81 -3.50 -2.28
CA ALA A 137 8.32 -4.43 -3.29
C ALA A 137 7.93 -5.86 -2.93
N PHE A 138 7.96 -6.76 -3.91
CA PHE A 138 7.79 -8.19 -3.67
C PHE A 138 8.97 -9.00 -4.19
N HIS A 139 9.69 -9.70 -3.31
CA HIS A 139 10.74 -10.66 -3.67
C HIS A 139 10.29 -12.06 -3.29
N HIS A 140 10.21 -12.98 -4.26
CA HIS A 140 9.68 -14.33 -4.04
C HIS A 140 8.33 -14.31 -3.30
N ASP A 141 7.46 -13.38 -3.70
CA ASP A 141 6.14 -13.12 -3.12
C ASP A 141 6.13 -12.67 -1.65
N ARG A 142 7.28 -12.30 -1.08
CA ARG A 142 7.36 -11.65 0.24
C ARG A 142 7.30 -10.15 0.10
N LEU A 143 6.62 -9.47 1.01
CA LEU A 143 6.53 -8.00 1.04
C LEU A 143 7.81 -7.40 1.61
N HIS A 144 8.43 -6.49 0.88
CA HIS A 144 9.60 -5.71 1.30
C HIS A 144 9.30 -4.22 1.21
N LEU A 145 10.10 -3.44 1.94
CA LEU A 145 10.24 -2.02 1.66
C LEU A 145 11.44 -1.82 0.72
N LYS A 146 11.30 -0.91 -0.23
CA LYS A 146 12.34 -0.48 -1.14
C LYS A 146 13.57 -0.05 -0.34
N ASP A 147 14.75 -0.40 -0.83
CA ASP A 147 16.04 -0.09 -0.21
C ASP A 147 16.26 -0.75 1.18
N HIS A 148 15.35 -1.60 1.65
CA HIS A 148 15.47 -2.36 2.89
C HIS A 148 15.53 -3.87 2.62
N ARG A 149 16.74 -4.43 2.70
CA ARG A 149 16.97 -5.88 2.53
C ARG A 149 16.48 -6.71 3.70
N GLU A 150 16.57 -6.18 4.91
CA GLU A 150 16.16 -6.88 6.14
C GLU A 150 14.65 -6.86 6.32
N GLN A 151 14.05 -8.01 6.60
CA GLN A 151 12.64 -8.14 6.94
C GLN A 151 12.40 -7.81 8.42
N ARG A 152 11.85 -6.63 8.67
CA ARG A 152 11.55 -6.08 10.01
C ARG A 152 10.05 -5.82 10.18
N TRP A 153 9.21 -6.68 9.60
CA TRP A 153 7.76 -6.64 9.82
C TRP A 153 7.41 -7.28 11.17
N TYR A 154 6.48 -6.65 11.88
CA TYR A 154 5.94 -7.14 13.14
C TYR A 154 4.42 -6.97 13.15
N ILE A 155 3.74 -7.86 13.87
CA ILE A 155 2.37 -7.66 14.31
C ILE A 155 2.41 -7.26 15.78
N CYS A 156 1.90 -6.08 16.09
CA CYS A 156 1.89 -5.56 17.45
C CYS A 156 0.46 -5.31 17.92
N GLY A 157 0.08 -5.87 19.07
CA GLY A 157 -1.17 -5.56 19.77
C GLY A 157 -1.02 -4.27 20.58
N GLY A 158 -2.08 -3.46 20.72
CA GLY A 158 -2.03 -2.22 21.50
C GLY A 158 -1.27 -1.04 20.87
N TYR A 159 -0.58 -1.25 19.74
CA TYR A 159 0.19 -0.25 19.00
C TYR A 159 -0.58 0.46 17.88
N SER A 160 -1.91 0.48 17.95
CA SER A 160 -2.67 1.27 16.97
C SER A 160 -2.62 2.76 17.32
N PRO A 161 -2.30 3.63 16.35
CA PRO A 161 -2.46 5.07 16.53
C PRO A 161 -3.93 5.49 16.69
N PHE A 162 -4.89 4.56 16.53
CA PHE A 162 -6.29 4.88 16.30
C PHE A 162 -7.25 4.48 17.43
N SER A 163 -6.87 3.58 18.37
CA SER A 163 -7.52 3.42 19.69
C SER A 163 -6.84 2.35 20.58
N ILE A 164 -7.16 2.36 21.88
CA ILE A 164 -6.73 1.36 22.88
C ILE A 164 -7.42 -0.02 22.75
N ASN A 165 -8.49 -0.13 21.95
CA ASN A 165 -9.22 -1.39 21.69
C ASN A 165 -8.81 -1.99 20.34
N SER A 166 -7.56 -1.83 19.97
CA SER A 166 -7.13 -1.99 18.59
C SER A 166 -6.77 -3.41 18.21
N TYR A 167 -7.18 -3.77 17.00
CA TYR A 167 -6.71 -4.94 16.29
C TYR A 167 -5.18 -4.93 16.20
N PRO A 168 -4.52 -6.11 16.25
CA PRO A 168 -3.10 -6.20 15.98
C PRO A 168 -2.81 -5.70 14.56
N ILE A 169 -1.90 -4.73 14.42
CA ILE A 169 -1.56 -4.13 13.11
C ILE A 169 -0.16 -4.53 12.65
N LEU A 170 0.01 -4.55 11.33
CA LEU A 170 1.32 -4.70 10.68
C LEU A 170 2.11 -3.39 10.80
N VAL A 171 3.31 -3.50 11.35
CA VAL A 171 4.26 -2.40 11.48
C VAL A 171 5.64 -2.82 10.94
N TRP A 172 6.38 -1.85 10.44
CA TRP A 172 7.80 -1.95 10.16
C TRP A 172 8.59 -1.32 11.30
N TYR A 173 9.52 -2.08 11.88
CA TYR A 173 10.38 -1.58 12.94
C TYR A 173 11.68 -1.02 12.36
N HIS A 174 11.97 0.24 12.65
CA HIS A 174 13.19 0.93 12.18
C HIS A 174 14.10 1.37 13.34
N GLY A 175 13.73 1.10 14.60
CA GLY A 175 14.56 1.35 15.78
C GLY A 175 15.79 0.43 15.89
N VAL A 176 16.53 0.58 16.99
CA VAL A 176 17.74 -0.21 17.29
C VAL A 176 17.42 -1.41 18.18
N GLY A 177 17.88 -2.60 17.80
CA GLY A 177 17.71 -3.82 18.56
C GLY A 177 16.40 -4.55 18.26
N ASN A 178 15.81 -5.17 19.28
CA ASN A 178 14.51 -5.83 19.19
C ASN A 178 13.41 -4.89 19.69
N PRO A 179 12.24 -4.86 19.04
CA PRO A 179 11.08 -4.13 19.55
C PRO A 179 10.60 -4.69 20.90
N GLN A 180 9.70 -3.96 21.56
CA GLN A 180 9.07 -4.40 22.81
C GLN A 180 8.44 -5.80 22.68
N ALA A 181 8.36 -6.51 23.81
CA ALA A 181 7.99 -7.94 23.87
C ALA A 181 6.57 -8.26 23.33
N GLU A 182 5.71 -7.27 23.17
CA GLU A 182 4.32 -7.44 22.70
C GLU A 182 4.21 -7.54 21.16
N CYS A 183 5.32 -7.31 20.45
CA CYS A 183 5.40 -7.40 19.00
C CYS A 183 5.91 -8.76 18.53
N VAL A 184 5.19 -9.39 17.61
CA VAL A 184 5.56 -10.68 17.03
C VAL A 184 6.18 -10.46 15.66
N LYS A 185 7.41 -10.95 15.44
CA LYS A 185 8.07 -10.87 14.13
C LYS A 185 7.33 -11.71 13.10
N VAL A 186 7.14 -11.14 11.91
CA VAL A 186 6.44 -11.79 10.80
C VAL A 186 7.12 -11.53 9.46
N GLU A 187 6.79 -12.34 8.47
CA GLU A 187 6.93 -12.03 7.06
C GLU A 187 5.53 -12.01 6.44
N ILE A 188 5.34 -11.20 5.40
CA ILE A 188 4.06 -11.11 4.71
C ILE A 188 4.22 -11.71 3.32
N LYS A 189 3.40 -12.70 2.99
CA LYS A 189 3.41 -13.39 1.69
C LYS A 189 2.16 -13.06 0.91
N ARG A 190 2.32 -12.67 -0.36
CA ARG A 190 1.19 -12.58 -1.30
C ARG A 190 0.87 -13.92 -1.95
N THR A 191 -0.41 -14.14 -2.23
CA THR A 191 -0.92 -15.27 -3.02
C THR A 191 -1.98 -14.75 -3.98
N PHE A 192 -1.74 -14.89 -5.28
CA PHE A 192 -2.72 -14.53 -6.30
C PHE A 192 -3.96 -15.43 -6.20
N ALA A 193 -5.13 -14.82 -6.40
CA ALA A 193 -6.41 -15.53 -6.43
C ALA A 193 -6.57 -16.36 -7.71
#